data_AF-A0A379TA31-F1
#
_entry.id   AF-A0A379TA31-F1
#
_cell.length_a   1.000
_cell.length_b   1.000
_cell.length_c   1.000
_cell.angle_alpha   90.00
_cell.angle_beta   90.00
_cell.angle_gamma   90.00
#
_symmetry.space_group_name_H-M   'P 1'
#
loop_
_entity.id
_entity.type
_entity.pdbx_description
1 polymer ?
#
loop_
_entity_poly.entity_id
_entity_poly.type
_entity_poly.pdbx_seq_one_letter_code
_entity_poly.pdbx_strand_id
1 'polypeptide(L)' 'MTPTFFLLPSITGTDGDMEGIPVALMEAMAVGIPVVSTVHSGIPELVETGKSGWLVPENDAQALATPAR' A
#
# COMPACT_ATOMS: atom_id res chain seq x y z
N MET A 1 -0.29 -6.36 22.42
CA MET A 1 -0.43 -7.06 21.13
C MET A 1 -0.18 -6.01 20.06
N THR A 2 0.99 -6.03 19.43
CA THR A 2 1.33 -5.03 18.40
C THR A 2 0.55 -5.40 17.13
N PRO A 3 -0.25 -4.50 16.54
CA PRO A 3 -0.91 -4.80 15.28
C PRO A 3 0.16 -5.08 14.21
N THR A 4 -0.05 -6.15 13.44
CA THR A 4 0.81 -6.49 12.29
C THR A 4 0.21 -5.85 11.06
N PHE A 5 0.98 -5.00 10.38
CA PHE A 5 0.63 -4.41 9.09
C PHE A 5 1.54 -4.98 8.01
N PHE A 6 1.01 -5.13 6.80
CA PHE A 6 1.83 -5.41 5.62
C PHE A 6 2.12 -4.11 4.87
N LEU A 7 3.39 -3.87 4.55
CA LEU A 7 3.87 -2.64 3.92
C LEU A 7 4.38 -2.96 2.52
N LEU A 8 3.88 -2.24 1.51
CA LEU A 8 4.35 -2.32 0.13
C LEU A 8 4.50 -0.91 -0.47
N PRO A 9 5.60 -0.20 -0.21
CA PRO A 9 5.80 1.16 -0.70
C PRO A 9 6.31 1.15 -2.15
N SER A 10 5.41 0.96 -3.11
CA SER A 10 5.72 0.99 -4.53
C SER A 10 6.12 2.38 -4.99
N ILE A 11 7.06 2.46 -5.93
CA ILE A 11 7.49 3.71 -6.57
C ILE A 11 7.58 3.49 -8.06
N THR A 12 7.35 4.55 -8.83
CA THR A 12 7.57 4.53 -10.28
C THR A 12 9.07 4.42 -10.58
N GLY A 13 9.44 3.44 -11.39
CA GLY A 13 10.82 3.22 -11.84
C GLY A 13 11.37 4.41 -12.61
N THR A 14 12.70 4.56 -12.65
CA THR A 14 13.35 5.66 -13.40
C THR A 14 13.13 5.59 -14.91
N ASP A 15 12.75 4.42 -15.41
CA ASP A 15 12.36 4.10 -16.78
C ASP A 15 10.83 4.23 -17.03
N GLY A 16 10.07 4.60 -15.99
CA GLY A 16 8.61 4.70 -16.03
C GLY A 16 7.89 3.38 -15.75
N ASP A 17 8.60 2.32 -15.33
CA ASP A 17 7.96 1.08 -14.95
C ASP A 17 7.05 1.28 -13.73
N MET A 18 5.88 0.65 -13.80
CA MET A 18 4.84 0.73 -12.79
C MET A 18 4.28 -0.65 -12.57
N GLU A 19 4.05 -0.99 -11.31
CA GLU A 19 3.44 -2.26 -10.96
C GLU A 19 1.99 -2.31 -11.44
N GLY A 20 1.51 -3.50 -11.81
CA GLY A 20 0.07 -3.71 -11.98
C GLY A 20 -0.64 -3.73 -10.62
N ILE A 21 -1.57 -4.67 -10.43
CA ILE A 21 -2.08 -4.95 -9.08
C ILE A 21 -1.11 -5.92 -8.38
N PRO A 22 -0.46 -5.53 -7.26
CA PRO A 22 0.52 -6.39 -6.61
C PRO A 22 -0.11 -7.62 -5.98
N VAL A 23 0.36 -8.81 -6.33
CA VAL A 23 -0.14 -10.08 -5.78
C VAL A 23 0.09 -10.16 -4.27
N ALA A 24 1.23 -9.66 -3.78
CA ALA A 24 1.53 -9.67 -2.35
C ALA A 24 0.53 -8.85 -1.51
N LEU A 25 0.00 -7.74 -2.07
CA LEU A 25 -1.08 -6.99 -1.41
C LEU A 25 -2.37 -7.82 -1.34
N MET A 26 -2.72 -8.51 -2.43
CA MET A 26 -3.89 -9.38 -2.45
C MET A 26 -3.77 -10.53 -1.45
N GLU A 27 -2.59 -11.14 -1.33
CA GLU A 27 -2.32 -12.21 -0.35
C GLU A 27 -2.46 -11.72 1.10
N ALA A 28 -1.90 -10.55 1.41
CA ALA A 28 -2.02 -9.94 2.75
C ALA A 28 -3.49 -9.62 3.09
N MET A 29 -4.24 -9.05 2.15
CA MET A 29 -5.65 -8.75 2.33
C MET A 29 -6.49 -10.02 2.48
N ALA A 30 -6.18 -11.09 1.74
CA ALA A 30 -6.89 -12.37 1.80
C ALA A 30 -6.79 -13.05 3.17
N VAL A 31 -5.70 -12.81 3.91
CA VAL A 31 -5.53 -13.31 5.30
C VAL A 31 -5.98 -12.30 6.36
N GLY A 32 -6.61 -11.20 5.96
CA GLY A 32 -7.16 -10.19 6.87
C GLY A 32 -6.12 -9.29 7.52
N ILE A 33 -4.92 -9.16 6.93
CA ILE A 33 -3.90 -8.22 7.39
C ILE A 33 -4.16 -6.87 6.73
N PRO A 34 -4.37 -5.78 7.51
CA PRO A 34 -4.48 -4.44 6.93
C PRO A 34 -3.16 -4.04 6.25
N VAL A 35 -3.30 -3.40 5.10
CA VAL A 35 -2.16 -3.03 4.24
C VAL A 35 -1.88 -1.52 4.30
N VAL A 36 -0.61 -1.15 4.16
CA VAL A 36 -0.17 0.23 3.93
C VAL A 36 0.65 0.24 2.65
N SER A 37 0.22 1.02 1.66
CA SER A 37 0.84 1.07 0.34
C SER A 37 0.85 2.50 -0.21
N THR A 38 1.43 2.70 -1.38
CA THR A 38 1.46 3.99 -2.06
C THR A 38 0.29 4.16 -3.03
N VAL A 39 -0.08 5.41 -3.32
CA VAL A 39 -0.96 5.75 -4.45
C VAL A 39 -0.18 5.55 -5.74
N HIS A 40 -0.12 4.30 -6.19
CA HIS A 40 0.69 3.86 -7.31
C HIS A 40 -0.11 2.93 -8.24
N SER A 41 -0.16 3.26 -9.53
CA SER A 41 -0.77 2.44 -10.59
C SER A 41 -2.15 1.88 -10.20
N GLY A 42 -2.35 0.55 -10.24
CA GLY A 42 -3.61 -0.13 -9.90
C GLY A 42 -3.88 -0.35 -8.40
N ILE A 43 -2.96 0.04 -7.50
CA ILE A 43 -3.14 -0.14 -6.06
C ILE A 43 -4.39 0.58 -5.51
N PRO A 44 -4.74 1.81 -5.93
CA PRO A 44 -5.95 2.49 -5.47
C PRO A 44 -7.27 1.80 -5.85
N GLU A 45 -7.25 0.88 -6.82
CA GLU A 45 -8.41 0.06 -7.18
C GLU A 45 -8.61 -1.11 -6.20
N LEU A 46 -7.54 -1.55 -5.54
CA LEU A 46 -7.53 -2.66 -4.60
C LEU A 46 -7.76 -2.19 -3.14
N VAL A 47 -7.19 -1.06 -2.76
CA VAL A 47 -7.17 -0.58 -1.37
C VAL A 47 -8.14 0.59 -1.18
N GLU A 48 -9.08 0.43 -0.25
CA GLU A 48 -9.97 1.49 0.19
C GLU A 48 -9.49 2.04 1.54
N THR A 49 -9.03 3.29 1.55
CA THR A 49 -8.50 3.96 2.74
C THR A 49 -9.52 3.95 3.88
N GLY A 50 -9.10 3.53 5.06
CA GLY A 50 -9.94 3.46 6.26
C GLY A 50 -10.87 2.24 6.32
N LYS A 51 -10.86 1.37 5.30
CA LYS A 51 -11.57 0.08 5.31
C LYS A 51 -10.63 -1.12 5.22
N SER A 52 -9.85 -1.22 4.14
CA SER A 52 -8.94 -2.35 3.89
C SER A 52 -7.46 -2.02 4.11
N GLY A 53 -7.11 -0.73 4.22
CA GLY A 53 -5.75 -0.29 4.45
C GLY A 53 -5.61 1.23 4.38
N TRP A 54 -4.38 1.68 4.12
CA TRP A 54 -4.05 3.09 3.89
C TRP A 54 -3.17 3.27 2.67
N LEU A 55 -3.39 4.38 1.98
CA LEU A 55 -2.60 4.80 0.83
C LEU A 55 -1.90 6.12 1.12
N VAL A 56 -0.63 6.20 0.72
CA VAL A 56 0.22 7.38 0.93
C VAL A 56 0.93 7.79 -0.37
N PRO A 57 1.45 9.02 -0.48
CA PRO A 57 2.25 9.40 -1.65
C PRO A 57 3.51 8.54 -1.81
N GLU A 58 3.94 8.34 -3.06
CA GLU A 58 5.25 7.74 -3.33
C GLU A 58 6.39 8.55 -2.69
N ASN A 59 7.45 7.88 -2.25
CA ASN A 59 8.62 8.50 -1.62
C ASN A 59 8.35 9.30 -0.33
N ASP A 60 7.18 9.15 0.29
CA ASP A 60 6.85 9.80 1.56
C ASP A 60 6.99 8.84 2.77
N ALA A 61 8.21 8.78 3.32
CA ALA A 61 8.50 7.97 4.48
C ALA A 61 7.73 8.40 5.75
N GLN A 62 7.38 9.68 5.87
CA GLN A 62 6.61 10.17 7.02
C GLN A 62 5.17 9.71 6.94
N ALA A 63 4.56 9.81 5.75
CA ALA A 63 3.22 9.30 5.53
C ALA A 63 3.16 7.76 5.70
N LEU A 64 4.18 7.01 5.27
CA LEU A 64 4.27 5.56 5.54
C LEU A 64 4.33 5.24 7.04
N ALA A 65 5.07 6.03 7.81
CA ALA A 65 5.20 5.83 9.26
C ALA A 65 3.92 6.21 10.02
N THR A 66 3.21 7.24 9.54
CA THR A 66 1.99 7.76 10.17
C THR A 66 0.91 8.01 9.11
N PRO A 67 0.31 6.95 8.55
CA PRO A 67 -0.73 7.11 7.54
C PRO A 67 -1.95 7.82 8.14
N ALA A 68 -2.53 8.75 7.38
CA ALA A 68 -3.75 9.45 7.77
C ALA A 68 -4.90 8.43 7.91
N ARG A 69 -5.66 8.53 9.00
CA ARG A 69 -6.70 7.55 9.35
C ARG A 69 -7.81 7.43 8.31
#